data_AF-A0A9D4KK42-F1
#
_entry.id   AF-A0A9D4KK42-F1
#
_cell.length_a   1.000
_cell.length_b   1.000
_cell.length_c   1.000
_cell.angle_alpha   90.00
_cell.angle_beta   90.00
_cell.angle_gamma   90.00
#
_symmetry.space_group_name_H-M   'P 1'
#
loop_
_entity.id
_entity.type
_entity.pdbx_description
1 polymer ?
#
loop_
_entity_poly.entity_id
_entity_poly.type
_entity_poly.pdbx_seq_one_letter_code
_entity_poly.pdbx_strand_id
1 'polypeptide(L)'
;MLLLTDNFVNSEYCLNEFDVAFRVGKPVIMMLKGDVDMTRAPPVIRDLFHTYVRVLWKCDDNGEYSMTTSWENVCNAILESRLTISGVP
;
A
#
# COMPACT_ATOMS: atom_id res chain seq x y z
N MET A 1 -0.24 -7.41 -1.20
CA MET A 1 0.39 -6.41 -0.32
C MET A 1 1.44 -5.69 -1.13
N LEU A 2 1.49 -4.37 -1.07
CA LEU A 2 2.40 -3.53 -1.85
C LEU A 2 3.15 -2.59 -0.90
N LEU A 3 4.47 -2.53 -1.05
CA LEU A 3 5.32 -1.59 -0.32
C LEU A 3 5.60 -0.38 -1.21
N LEU A 4 4.90 0.72 -0.94
CA LEU A 4 5.11 2.00 -1.59
C LEU A 4 6.39 2.63 -1.06
N THR A 5 7.29 2.89 -2.00
CA THR A 5 8.57 3.59 -1.84
C THR A 5 8.77 4.45 -3.09
N ASP A 6 9.73 5.37 -3.07
CA ASP A 6 10.12 6.09 -4.28
C ASP A 6 10.55 5.14 -5.40
N ASN A 7 11.25 4.04 -5.08
CA ASN A 7 11.63 3.05 -6.09
C ASN A 7 10.41 2.34 -6.69
N PHE A 8 9.34 2.15 -5.91
CA PHE A 8 8.10 1.54 -6.41
C PHE A 8 7.46 2.42 -7.48
N VAL A 9 7.29 3.72 -7.20
CA VAL A 9 6.60 4.64 -8.13
C VAL A 9 7.40 4.93 -9.39
N ASN A 10 8.72 4.68 -9.38
CA ASN A 10 9.60 4.85 -10.53
C ASN A 10 9.91 3.55 -11.29
N SER A 11 9.40 2.40 -10.83
CA SER A 11 9.67 1.09 -11.44
C SER A 11 8.50 0.66 -12.33
N GLU A 12 8.74 0.56 -13.63
CA GLU A 12 7.74 0.09 -14.60
C GLU A 12 7.18 -1.28 -14.22
N TYR A 13 8.04 -2.19 -13.75
CA TYR A 13 7.63 -3.51 -13.27
C TYR A 13 6.64 -3.40 -12.09
N CYS A 14 6.94 -2.55 -11.10
CA CYS A 14 6.09 -2.37 -9.93
C CYS A 14 4.72 -1.77 -10.30
N LEU A 15 4.72 -0.83 -11.26
CA LEU A 15 3.49 -0.23 -11.77
C LEU A 15 2.64 -1.24 -12.54
N ASN A 16 3.27 -2.11 -13.34
CA ASN A 16 2.57 -3.16 -14.08
C ASN A 16 1.96 -4.22 -13.14
N GLU A 17 2.69 -4.68 -12.13
CA GLU A 17 2.16 -5.61 -11.11
C GLU A 17 0.99 -4.98 -10.34
N PHE A 18 1.07 -3.69 -10.02
CA PHE A 18 -0.03 -2.95 -9.40
C PHE A 18 -1.26 -2.93 -10.32
N ASP A 19 -1.11 -2.60 -11.61
CA ASP A 19 -2.21 -2.57 -12.56
C ASP A 19 -2.88 -3.94 -12.69
N VAL A 20 -2.08 -5.01 -12.84
CA VAL A 20 -2.59 -6.39 -12.89
C VAL A 20 -3.39 -6.71 -11.63
N ALA A 21 -2.84 -6.44 -10.43
CA ALA A 21 -3.51 -6.71 -9.17
C ALA A 21 -4.83 -5.96 -9.02
N PHE A 22 -4.86 -4.69 -9.44
CA PHE A 22 -6.05 -3.85 -9.42
C PHE A 22 -7.12 -4.39 -10.39
N ARG A 23 -6.75 -4.72 -11.63
CA ARG A 23 -7.66 -5.24 -12.66
C ARG A 23 -8.31 -6.56 -12.28
N VAL A 24 -7.61 -7.42 -11.53
CA VAL A 24 -8.17 -8.71 -11.07
C VAL A 24 -8.93 -8.58 -9.74
N GLY A 25 -9.13 -7.36 -9.22
CA GLY A 25 -9.84 -7.13 -7.96
C GLY A 25 -9.15 -7.76 -6.75
N LYS A 26 -7.83 -7.94 -6.78
CA LYS A 26 -7.11 -8.50 -5.63
C LYS A 26 -7.17 -7.50 -4.47
N PRO A 27 -7.37 -7.98 -3.24
CA PRO A 27 -7.25 -7.12 -2.07
C PRO A 27 -5.86 -6.48 -1.99
N VAL A 28 -5.80 -5.16 -2.06
CA VAL A 28 -4.55 -4.40 -1.99
C VAL A 28 -4.42 -3.80 -0.58
N ILE A 29 -3.32 -4.16 0.08
CA ILE A 29 -2.87 -3.49 1.30
C ILE A 29 -1.62 -2.72 0.94
N MET A 30 -1.69 -1.40 1.08
CA MET A 30 -0.57 -0.51 0.85
C MET A 30 0.16 -0.25 2.17
N MET A 31 1.47 -0.48 2.14
CA MET A 31 2.41 -0.11 3.18
C MET A 31 3.27 1.02 2.65
N LEU A 32 3.45 2.09 3.41
CA LEU A 32 4.28 3.21 3.03
C LEU A 32 5.59 3.19 3.82
N LYS A 33 6.73 3.34 3.15
CA LYS A 33 8.03 3.50 3.83
C LYS A 33 8.54 4.93 3.67
N GLY A 34 8.62 5.65 4.79
CA GLY A 34 9.06 7.05 4.81
C GLY A 34 8.12 7.97 4.04
N ASP A 35 8.65 9.11 3.61
CA ASP A 35 7.93 10.05 2.76
C ASP A 35 8.12 9.62 1.30
N VAL A 36 7.04 9.19 0.66
CA VAL A 36 7.01 8.96 -0.79
C VAL A 36 6.44 10.20 -1.46
N ASP A 37 7.11 10.68 -2.49
CA ASP A 37 6.62 11.80 -3.28
C ASP A 37 5.42 11.36 -4.15
N MET A 38 4.23 11.51 -3.59
CA MET A 38 2.97 11.14 -4.24
C MET A 38 2.64 12.00 -5.48
N THR A 39 3.37 13.11 -5.72
CA THR A 39 3.22 13.86 -6.98
C THR A 39 3.79 13.11 -8.18
N ARG A 40 4.74 12.19 -7.94
CA ARG A 40 5.35 11.30 -8.93
C ARG A 40 4.62 9.98 -9.07
N ALA A 41 3.71 9.67 -8.16
CA ALA A 41 2.90 8.47 -8.24
C ALA A 41 1.87 8.60 -9.39
N PRO A 42 1.58 7.51 -10.12
CA PRO A 42 0.46 7.46 -11.06
C PRO A 42 -0.86 7.87 -10.40
N PRO A 43 -1.79 8.52 -11.13
CA PRO A 43 -3.06 9.01 -10.58
C PRO A 43 -3.83 7.94 -9.80
N VAL A 44 -3.90 6.73 -10.32
CA VAL A 44 -4.58 5.59 -9.67
C VAL A 44 -3.97 5.23 -8.32
N ILE A 45 -2.64 5.30 -8.16
CA ILE A 45 -1.99 5.03 -6.88
C ILE A 45 -2.31 6.16 -5.88
N ARG A 46 -2.33 7.41 -6.35
CA ARG A 46 -2.67 8.58 -5.53
C ARG A 46 -4.12 8.54 -5.06
N ASP A 47 -5.06 8.18 -5.92
CA ASP A 47 -6.49 8.12 -5.59
C ASP A 47 -6.79 6.99 -4.59
N LEU A 48 -6.05 5.88 -4.68
CA LEU A 48 -6.19 4.74 -3.78
C LEU A 48 -5.39 4.90 -2.48
N PHE A 49 -4.40 5.77 -2.43
CA PHE A 49 -3.51 5.94 -1.29
C PHE A 49 -4.28 6.19 0.01
N HIS A 50 -5.19 7.17 0.01
CA HIS A 50 -6.00 7.48 1.19
C HIS A 50 -6.95 6.36 1.60
N THR A 51 -7.34 5.51 0.64
CA THR A 51 -8.32 4.45 0.84
C THR A 51 -7.68 3.14 1.33
N TYR A 52 -6.46 2.83 0.89
CA TYR A 52 -5.84 1.49 1.06
C TYR A 52 -4.51 1.47 1.84
N VAL A 53 -3.94 2.64 2.19
CA VAL A 53 -2.80 2.66 3.12
C VAL A 53 -3.27 2.24 4.50
N ARG A 54 -2.63 1.19 5.03
CA ARG A 54 -2.93 0.63 6.36
C ARG A 54 -1.71 0.60 7.28
N VAL A 55 -0.52 0.78 6.73
CA VAL A 55 0.74 0.70 7.47
C VAL A 55 1.65 1.82 7.01
N LEU A 56 2.11 2.63 7.96
CA LEU A 56 3.17 3.61 7.75
C LEU A 56 4.42 3.10 8.48
N TRP A 57 5.55 3.08 7.80
CA TRP A 57 6.86 2.84 8.41
C TRP A 57 7.54 4.19 8.56
N LYS A 58 7.70 4.63 9.80
CA LYS A 58 8.39 5.88 10.12
C LYS A 58 9.84 5.58 10.46
N CYS A 59 10.74 6.34 9.88
CA CYS A 59 12.14 6.38 10.30
C CYS A 59 12.21 7.25 11.56
N ASP A 60 12.84 6.74 12.62
CA ASP A 60 13.20 7.54 13.77
C ASP A 60 14.51 8.32 13.52
N ASP A 61 14.89 9.13 14.51
CA ASP A 61 16.12 9.94 14.45
C ASP A 61 17.40 9.09 14.40
N ASN A 62 17.32 7.80 14.72
CA ASN A 62 18.44 6.86 14.68
C ASN A 62 18.56 6.14 13.32
N GLY A 63 17.65 6.41 12.38
CA GLY A 63 17.60 5.70 11.10
C GLY A 63 16.85 4.37 11.15
N GLU A 64 16.22 4.04 12.29
CA GLU A 64 15.46 2.80 12.44
C GLU A 64 14.02 2.99 11.98
N TYR A 65 13.51 2.03 11.21
CA TYR A 65 12.14 2.07 10.75
C TYR A 65 11.24 1.29 11.70
N SER A 66 10.22 1.96 12.24
CA SER A 66 9.17 1.34 13.03
C SER A 66 7.81 1.48 12.34
N MET A 67 6.99 0.44 12.45
CA MET A 67 5.62 0.50 11.99
C MET A 67 4.80 1.36 12.95
N THR A 68 3.95 2.23 12.42
CA THR A 68 2.98 3.00 13.22
C THR A 68 1.82 2.15 13.75
N THR A 69 1.81 0.85 13.46
CA THR A 69 0.75 -0.10 13.81
C THR A 69 1.37 -1.46 14.16
N SER A 70 0.62 -2.33 14.83
CA SER A 70 1.09 -3.68 15.17
C SER A 70 0.99 -4.64 13.99
N TRP A 71 1.76 -5.73 14.01
CA TRP A 71 1.60 -6.83 13.05
C TRP A 71 0.21 -7.47 13.11
N GLU A 72 -0.42 -7.49 14.28
CA GLU A 72 -1.80 -7.95 14.46
C GLU A 72 -2.78 -7.11 13.62
N ASN A 73 -2.65 -5.79 13.62
CA ASN A 73 -3.48 -4.91 12.80
C ASN A 73 -3.24 -5.14 11.30
N VAL A 74 -2.01 -5.46 10.90
CA VAL A 74 -1.71 -5.86 9.50
C VAL A 74 -2.42 -7.15 9.15
N CYS A 75 -2.33 -8.17 10.02
CA CYS A 75 -3.02 -9.44 9.84
C CYS A 75 -4.54 -9.26 9.76
N ASN A 76 -5.13 -8.45 10.64
CA ASN A 76 -6.56 -8.14 10.62
C ASN A 76 -6.96 -7.45 9.32
N ALA A 77 -6.18 -6.48 8.84
CA ALA A 77 -6.43 -5.85 7.54
C ALA A 77 -6.39 -6.86 6.37
N ILE A 78 -5.47 -7.85 6.40
CA ILE A 78 -5.44 -8.94 5.41
C ILE A 78 -6.73 -9.76 5.46
N LEU A 79 -7.17 -10.14 6.66
CA LEU A 79 -8.36 -10.95 6.87
C LEU A 79 -9.64 -10.20 6.45
N GLU A 80 -9.78 -8.94 6.83
CA GLU A 80 -10.92 -8.08 6.48
C GLU A 80 -10.99 -7.77 4.99
N SER A 81 -9.84 -7.61 4.33
CA SER A 81 -9.77 -7.35 2.89
C SER A 81 -10.31 -8.51 2.03
N ARG A 82 -10.47 -9.72 2.62
CA ARG A 82 -11.14 -10.85 1.99
C ARG A 82 -12.68 -10.81 2.12
N LEU A 83 -13.21 -10.06 3.10
CA LEU A 83 -14.65 -10.01 3.37
C LEU A 83 -15.39 -9.02 2.46
N THR A 84 -14.71 -7.97 1.96
CA THR A 84 -15.26 -6.98 1.02
C THR A 84 -15.52 -7.52 -0.39
N ILE A 85 -15.06 -8.73 -0.73
CA ILE A 85 -15.30 -9.37 -2.04
C ILE A 85 -16.73 -9.96 -2.13
N SER A 86 -17.48 -9.98 -1.02
CA SER A 86 -18.86 -10.50 -0.97
C SER A 86 -19.94 -9.45 -1.33
N GLY A 87 -19.56 -8.21 -1.62
CA GLY A 87 -20.49 -7.14 -1.98
C GLY A 87 -19.89 -6.24 -3.04
N VAL A 88 -20.01 -6.63 -4.30
CA VAL A 88 -19.94 -5.69 -5.42
C VAL A 88 -21.38 -5.45 -5.87
N PRO A 89 -21.80 -4.20 -6.13
CA PRO A 89 -22.92 -3.94 -7.03
C PRO A 89 -22.71 -4.56 -8.42
#